data_AF-A0A9W4ETA4-F1
#
_entry.id   AF-A0A9W4ETA4-F1
#
_cell.length_a   1.000
_cell.length_b   1.000
_cell.length_c   1.000
_cell.angle_alpha   90.00
_cell.angle_beta   90.00
_cell.angle_gamma   90.00
#
_symmetry.space_group_name_H-M   'P 1'
#
loop_
_entity.id
_entity.type
_entity.pdbx_description
1 polymer ?
#
loop_
_entity_poly.entity_id
_entity_poly.type
_entity_poly.pdbx_seq_one_letter_code
_entity_poly.pdbx_strand_id
1 'polypeptide(L)' 'MVDDLLQKYKLKGKSNEEITQLLGAPTETRSGGEGVITLYYLGTERGFIPIDSEQLILQFDRDGKVMEYTVHKD' A
#
# COMPACT_ATOMS: atom_id res chain seq x y z
N MET A 1 0.16 -6.10 -12.65
CA MET A 1 -1.19 -5.50 -12.89
C MET A 1 -1.59 -4.42 -11.86
N VAL A 2 -0.75 -4.14 -10.85
CA VAL A 2 -1.11 -3.25 -9.73
C VAL A 2 -0.85 -1.76 -9.98
N ASP A 3 0.06 -1.45 -10.91
CA ASP A 3 0.37 -0.07 -11.33
C ASP A 3 -0.86 0.67 -11.86
N ASP A 4 -1.70 -0.01 -12.64
CA ASP A 4 -2.92 0.59 -13.21
C ASP A 4 -3.96 0.89 -12.12
N LEU A 5 -4.09 0.01 -11.11
CA LEU A 5 -4.90 0.23 -9.92
C LEU A 5 -4.38 1.44 -9.13
N LEU A 6 -3.08 1.54 -8.88
CA LEU A 6 -2.51 2.64 -8.11
C LEU A 6 -2.56 3.98 -8.86
N GLN A 7 -2.40 3.97 -10.18
CA GLN A 7 -2.59 5.18 -11.00
C GLN A 7 -4.05 5.61 -11.06
N LYS A 8 -4.98 4.66 -11.15
CA LYS A 8 -6.42 4.93 -11.27
C LYS A 8 -7.03 5.36 -9.94
N TYR A 9 -6.56 4.78 -8.83
CA TYR A 9 -6.98 5.12 -7.48
C TYR A 9 -5.91 5.97 -6.82
N LYS A 10 -6.05 7.30 -6.91
CA LYS A 10 -5.18 8.26 -6.21
C LYS A 10 -5.19 7.98 -4.69
N LEU A 11 -4.21 7.23 -4.22
CA LEU A 11 -4.09 6.87 -2.79
C LEU A 11 -3.66 8.06 -1.94
N LYS A 12 -2.86 8.97 -2.52
CA LYS A 12 -2.37 10.17 -1.83
C LYS A 12 -3.54 11.04 -1.35
N GLY A 13 -3.52 11.38 -0.06
CA GLY A 13 -4.56 12.16 0.63
C GLY A 13 -5.74 11.35 1.15
N LYS A 14 -5.84 10.04 0.87
CA LYS A 14 -6.86 9.18 1.46
C LYS A 14 -6.52 8.81 2.90
N SER A 15 -7.55 8.60 3.72
CA SER A 15 -7.40 8.09 5.08
C SER A 15 -7.16 6.59 5.09
N ASN A 16 -6.59 6.06 6.18
CA ASN A 16 -6.35 4.63 6.32
C ASN A 16 -7.62 3.77 6.13
N GLU A 17 -8.79 4.24 6.59
CA GLU A 17 -10.07 3.54 6.36
C GLU A 17 -10.42 3.40 4.87
N GLU A 18 -10.28 4.48 4.09
CA GLU A 18 -10.52 4.46 2.65
C GLU A 18 -9.57 3.49 1.94
N ILE A 19 -8.30 3.50 2.34
CA ILE A 19 -7.31 2.55 1.84
C ILE A 19 -7.72 1.12 2.20
N THR A 20 -8.14 0.89 3.43
CA THR A 20 -8.55 -0.43 3.92
C THR A 20 -9.79 -0.94 3.18
N GLN A 21 -10.71 -0.06 2.79
CA GLN A 21 -11.87 -0.42 1.97
C GLN A 21 -11.50 -0.75 0.52
N LEU A 22 -10.46 -0.11 -0.03
CA LEU A 22 -10.00 -0.34 -1.40
C LEU A 22 -9.10 -1.57 -1.53
N LEU A 23 -8.17 -1.76 -0.60
CA LEU A 23 -7.13 -2.78 -0.65
C LEU A 23 -7.35 -3.94 0.33
N GLY A 24 -8.25 -3.78 1.31
CA GLY A 24 -8.45 -4.72 2.40
C GLY A 24 -7.60 -4.37 3.64
N ALA A 25 -7.54 -5.29 4.60
CA ALA A 25 -6.73 -5.07 5.79
C ALA A 25 -5.23 -5.02 5.46
N PRO A 26 -4.47 -4.10 6.06
CA PRO A 26 -3.03 -4.07 5.86
C PRO A 26 -2.36 -5.33 6.38
N THR A 27 -1.27 -5.72 5.72
CA THR A 27 -0.43 -6.85 6.15
C THR A 27 0.33 -6.49 7.41
N GLU A 28 0.91 -5.29 7.45
CA GLU A 28 1.64 -4.79 8.61
C GLU A 28 1.42 -3.30 8.78
N THR A 29 1.32 -2.82 10.03
CA THR A 29 1.23 -1.40 10.34
C THR A 29 2.25 -1.06 11.42
N ARG A 30 3.10 -0.08 11.14
CA ARG A 30 4.17 0.41 11.99
C ARG A 30 3.98 1.89 12.27
N SER A 31 3.64 2.24 13.50
CA SER A 31 3.55 3.63 13.95
C SER A 31 4.90 4.07 14.52
N GLY A 32 5.49 5.12 13.95
CA GLY A 32 6.76 5.72 14.37
C GLY A 32 6.62 7.22 14.67
N GLY A 33 7.70 7.85 15.14
CA GLY A 33 7.70 9.28 15.51
C GLY A 33 7.44 10.24 14.33
N GLU A 34 7.68 9.79 13.10
CA GLU A 34 7.43 10.55 11.86
C GLU A 34 6.04 10.29 11.24
N GLY A 35 5.25 9.34 11.74
CA GLY A 35 3.94 9.00 11.19
C GLY A 35 3.62 7.51 11.27
N VAL A 36 2.60 7.08 10.51
CA VAL A 36 2.21 5.66 10.44
C VAL A 36 2.64 5.12 9.08
N ILE A 37 3.36 4.01 9.06
CA ILE A 37 3.75 3.31 7.85
C ILE A 37 2.98 2.01 7.79
N THR A 38 2.39 1.71 6.65
CA THR A 38 1.60 0.50 6.47
C THR A 38 2.06 -0.25 5.24
N LEU A 39 2.28 -1.55 5.40
CA LEU A 39 2.64 -2.47 4.34
C LEU A 39 1.40 -3.25 3.88
N TYR A 40 1.21 -3.29 2.58
CA TYR A 40 0.19 -4.06 1.89
C TYR A 40 0.85 -5.05 0.95
N TYR A 41 0.64 -6.34 1.19
CA TYR A 41 1.03 -7.38 0.24
C TYR A 41 -0.04 -7.48 -0.85
N LEU A 42 0.30 -7.07 -2.07
CA LEU A 42 -0.64 -7.02 -3.19
C LEU A 42 -0.81 -8.39 -3.86
N GLY A 43 -0.08 -9.39 -3.39
CA GLY A 43 -0.02 -10.72 -3.95
C GLY A 43 1.19 -10.91 -4.84
N THR A 44 1.31 -12.14 -5.33
CA THR A 44 2.28 -12.53 -6.34
C THR A 44 1.54 -12.59 -7.68
N GLU A 45 2.13 -12.12 -8.77
CA GLU A 45 1.50 -12.25 -10.07
C GLU A 45 1.28 -13.74 -10.38
N ARG A 46 0.06 -14.12 -10.77
CA ARG A 46 -0.27 -15.50 -11.15
C ARG A 46 0.37 -15.85 -12.49
N GLY A 47 1.69 -16.07 -12.48
CA GLY A 47 2.46 -16.71 -13.54
C GLY A 47 2.82 -18.16 -13.17
N PHE A 48 3.24 -18.96 -14.16
CA PHE A 48 3.61 -20.38 -14.00
C PHE A 48 4.73 -20.63 -12.97
N ILE A 49 5.50 -19.60 -12.60
CA ILE A 49 6.38 -19.58 -11.44
C ILE A 49 6.24 -18.18 -10.81
N PRO A 50 5.54 -18.04 -9.67
CA PRO A 50 5.43 -16.76 -9.00
C PRO A 50 6.68 -16.53 -8.15
N ILE A 51 7.62 -15.75 -8.67
CA ILE A 51 8.83 -15.38 -7.92
C ILE A 51 8.67 -13.95 -7.42
N ASP A 52 8.12 -13.05 -8.25
CA ASP A 52 7.96 -11.66 -7.84
C ASP A 52 6.80 -11.42 -6.89
N SER A 53 7.13 -10.83 -5.74
CA SER A 53 6.17 -10.37 -4.73
C SER A 53 5.99 -8.86 -4.85
N GLU A 54 4.76 -8.39 -5.10
CA GLU A 54 4.46 -6.96 -5.12
C GLU A 54 4.03 -6.49 -3.72
N GLN A 55 4.76 -5.52 -3.18
CA GLN A 55 4.49 -4.90 -1.89
C GLN A 55 4.23 -3.41 -2.06
N LEU A 56 3.16 -2.91 -1.44
CA LEU A 56 2.83 -1.49 -1.39
C LEU A 56 3.09 -0.96 0.02
N ILE A 57 3.96 0.04 0.10
CA ILE A 57 4.31 0.74 1.33
C ILE A 57 3.58 2.08 1.30
N LEU A 58 2.73 2.33 2.29
CA LEU A 58 2.00 3.59 2.46
C LEU A 58 2.54 4.33 3.67
N GLN A 59 2.83 5.61 3.51
CA GLN A 59 3.20 6.49 4.61
C GLN A 59 2.06 7.48 4.87
N PHE A 60 1.58 7.48 6.10
CA PHE A 60 0.53 8.34 6.59
C PHE A 60 1.10 9.46 7.45
N ASP A 61 0.52 10.64 7.30
CA ASP A 61 0.79 11.80 8.15
C ASP A 61 0.20 11.59 9.55
N ARG A 62 0.48 12.52 10.47
CA ARG A 62 -0.15 12.63 11.79
C ARG A 62 -1.67 12.75 11.72
N ASP A 63 -2.21 13.30 10.63
CA ASP A 63 -3.65 13.37 10.36
C ASP A 63 -4.26 12.02 9.89
N GLY A 64 -3.46 10.97 9.73
CA GLY A 64 -3.92 9.65 9.29
C GLY A 64 -4.23 9.57 7.79
N LYS A 65 -3.69 10.52 7.00
CA LYS A 65 -3.83 10.57 5.54
C LYS A 65 -2.54 10.15 4.84
N VAL A 66 -2.65 9.45 3.73
CA VAL A 66 -1.51 9.02 2.91
C VAL A 66 -0.75 10.25 2.39
N MET A 67 0.47 10.45 2.86
CA MET A 67 1.40 11.44 2.32
C MET A 67 2.10 10.92 1.07
N GLU A 68 2.57 9.68 1.14
CA GLU A 68 3.40 9.06 0.12
C GLU A 68 3.14 7.56 0.05
N TYR A 69 3.41 6.98 -1.12
CA TYR A 69 3.33 5.55 -1.33
C TYR A 69 4.41 5.08 -2.29
N THR A 70 4.93 3.89 -2.04
CA THR A 70 5.98 3.25 -2.84
C THR A 70 5.60 1.81 -3.11
N VAL A 71 5.74 1.38 -4.35
CA VAL A 71 5.57 -0.02 -4.74
C VAL A 71 6.95 -0.64 -4.84
N HIS A 72 7.15 -1.74 -4.14
CA HIS A 72 8.32 -2.60 -4.25
C HIS A 72 7.95 -3.87 -4.99
N LYS A 73 8.79 -4.28 -5.93
CA LYS A 73 8.71 -5.55 -6.66
C LYS A 73 10.09 -6.19 -6.51
N ASP A 74 10.13 -7.37 -5.91
CA ASP A 74 11.34 -8.20 -5.74
C ASP A 74 11.35 -9.30 -6.79
#